data_AF-A0A1Z5HCU0-F1
#
_entry.id   AF-A0A1Z5HCU0-F1
#
_cell.length_a   1.000
_cell.length_b   1.000
_cell.length_c   1.000
_cell.angle_alpha   90.00
_cell.angle_beta   90.00
_cell.angle_gamma   90.00
#
_symmetry.space_group_name_H-M   'P 1'
#
loop_
_entity.id
_entity.type
_entity.pdbx_description
1 polymer ?
#
loop_
_entity_poly.entity_id
_entity_poly.type
_entity_poly.pdbx_seq_one_letter_code
_entity_poly.pdbx_strand_id
1 'polypeptide(L)'
;MLVTDFPNLARENPKNGDYELLISFIKKSNRTKFFMGLPKDGGHVCLKTFVSNFNKNSRDYKAPSPQYPVIIVLDNDKGFDDFTKVINAAKTGPNELQEKDYRNKKFIHVIHNLYVVLTPLNEEREYSDIESLFDDNTRLIKHNGRCFNTVSNRNDNTDLSKINFANHIIHKQKTSINFNGFKCLLNRIRGAIGHYAEYRQEHTREGG
;
A
#
# COMPACT_ATOMS: atom_id res chain seq x y z
N MET A 1 -8.36 -16.10 9.74
CA MET A 1 -9.36 -14.99 9.76
C MET A 1 -8.62 -13.69 10.02
N LEU A 2 -9.01 -12.54 9.45
CA LEU A 2 -8.21 -11.30 9.53
C LEU A 2 -7.81 -10.92 10.96
N VAL A 3 -8.73 -10.98 11.93
CA VAL A 3 -8.48 -10.69 13.35
C VAL A 3 -7.46 -11.67 13.94
N THR A 4 -7.66 -12.97 13.74
CA THR A 4 -6.79 -14.02 14.28
C THR A 4 -5.38 -13.97 13.68
N ASP A 5 -5.27 -13.74 12.37
CA ASP A 5 -4.01 -13.81 11.64
C ASP A 5 -3.22 -12.47 11.74
N PHE A 6 -3.92 -11.35 11.93
CA PHE A 6 -3.37 -9.98 11.93
C PHE A 6 -3.98 -9.11 13.05
N PRO A 7 -3.76 -9.44 14.33
CA PRO A 7 -4.33 -8.72 15.47
C PRO A 7 -3.86 -7.26 15.61
N ASN A 8 -2.78 -6.88 14.92
CA ASN A 8 -2.27 -5.51 14.86
C ASN A 8 -2.88 -4.69 13.71
N LEU A 9 -3.69 -5.31 12.84
CA LEU A 9 -4.40 -4.65 11.74
C LEU A 9 -5.91 -4.61 11.97
N ALA A 10 -6.45 -5.59 12.72
CA ALA A 10 -7.86 -5.63 13.08
C ALA A 10 -8.06 -6.31 14.44
N ARG A 11 -9.14 -5.95 15.14
CA ARG A 11 -9.61 -6.61 16.36
C ARG A 11 -11.10 -6.92 16.26
N GLU A 12 -11.59 -7.81 17.12
CA GLU A 12 -13.04 -8.03 17.23
C GLU A 12 -13.73 -6.79 17.82
N ASN A 13 -14.90 -6.48 17.29
CA ASN A 13 -15.75 -5.44 17.81
C ASN A 13 -16.67 -6.05 18.90
N PRO A 14 -16.47 -5.67 20.17
CA PRO A 14 -17.22 -6.28 21.27
C PRO A 14 -18.72 -5.95 21.26
N LYS A 15 -19.16 -4.99 20.43
CA LYS A 15 -20.57 -4.55 20.40
C LYS A 15 -21.45 -5.30 19.41
N ASN A 16 -20.88 -5.79 18.30
CA ASN A 16 -21.68 -6.34 17.20
C ASN A 16 -21.12 -7.62 16.57
N GLY A 17 -19.98 -8.13 17.05
CA GLY A 17 -19.35 -9.34 16.52
C GLY A 17 -18.65 -9.16 15.16
N ASP A 18 -18.66 -7.95 14.59
CA ASP A 18 -17.82 -7.63 13.42
C ASP A 18 -16.36 -7.40 13.85
N TYR A 19 -15.48 -7.04 12.91
CA TYR A 19 -14.13 -6.58 13.22
C TYR A 19 -14.02 -5.06 13.07
N GLU A 20 -13.13 -4.47 13.86
CA GLU A 20 -12.68 -3.08 13.77
C GLU A 20 -11.27 -3.04 13.17
N LEU A 21 -11.05 -2.17 12.19
CA LEU A 21 -9.71 -1.93 11.63
C LEU A 21 -8.88 -1.04 12.58
N LEU A 22 -7.64 -1.45 12.82
CA LEU A 22 -6.64 -0.67 13.57
C LEU A 22 -5.77 0.19 12.66
N ILE A 23 -6.16 0.31 11.39
CA ILE A 23 -5.50 1.13 10.37
C ILE A 23 -6.47 2.21 9.87
N SER A 24 -5.91 3.31 9.38
CA SER A 24 -6.68 4.41 8.81
C SER A 24 -6.29 4.66 7.37
N PHE A 25 -7.28 4.64 6.47
CA PHE A 25 -7.08 5.06 5.09
C PHE A 25 -7.18 6.58 4.97
N ILE A 26 -6.26 7.18 4.20
CA ILE A 26 -6.27 8.63 3.96
C ILE A 26 -7.53 9.00 3.17
N LYS A 27 -8.39 9.82 3.78
CA LYS A 27 -9.55 10.40 3.11
C LYS A 27 -9.11 11.56 2.22
N LYS A 28 -9.04 11.33 0.92
CA LYS A 28 -8.67 12.37 -0.06
C LYS A 28 -9.69 13.51 -0.05
N SER A 29 -9.20 14.74 0.10
CA SER A 29 -10.00 15.97 0.19
C SER A 29 -9.27 17.15 -0.46
N ASN A 30 -9.95 18.30 -0.59
CA ASN A 30 -9.29 19.54 -1.02
C ASN A 30 -8.15 19.92 -0.07
N ARG A 31 -8.26 19.58 1.22
CA ARG A 31 -7.21 19.79 2.22
C ARG A 31 -5.99 18.92 1.96
N THR A 32 -6.16 17.62 1.70
CA THR A 32 -5.01 16.74 1.38
C THR A 32 -4.38 17.10 0.04
N LYS A 33 -5.16 17.57 -0.94
CA LYS A 33 -4.63 18.13 -2.18
C LYS A 33 -3.71 19.32 -1.90
N PHE A 34 -4.19 20.27 -1.10
CA PHE A 34 -3.47 21.51 -0.80
C PHE A 34 -2.20 21.26 0.02
N PHE A 35 -2.30 20.55 1.14
CA PHE A 35 -1.16 20.39 2.06
C PHE A 35 -0.21 19.24 1.69
N MET A 36 -0.71 18.17 1.06
CA MET A 36 0.07 16.95 0.81
C MET A 36 0.27 16.67 -0.68
N GLY A 37 -0.31 17.47 -1.58
CA GLY A 37 -0.26 17.19 -3.02
C GLY A 37 -1.02 15.91 -3.41
N LEU A 38 -1.99 15.47 -2.60
CA LEU A 38 -2.78 14.25 -2.82
C LEU A 38 -4.22 14.61 -3.24
N PRO A 39 -4.49 14.84 -4.53
CA PRO A 39 -5.83 15.12 -5.04
C PRO A 39 -6.74 13.88 -5.02
N LYS A 40 -8.06 14.10 -5.02
CA LYS A 40 -9.08 13.04 -5.04
C LYS A 40 -8.85 12.03 -6.17
N ASP A 41 -8.61 12.53 -7.37
CA ASP A 41 -8.41 11.71 -8.58
C ASP A 41 -6.92 11.41 -8.85
N GLY A 42 -6.05 11.66 -7.86
CA GLY A 42 -4.61 11.43 -7.98
C GLY A 42 -4.24 9.96 -7.92
N GLY A 43 -3.35 9.54 -8.83
CA GLY A 43 -2.74 8.21 -8.87
C GLY A 43 -1.24 8.25 -8.58
N HIS A 44 -0.49 7.41 -9.30
CA HIS A 44 0.94 7.18 -9.11
C HIS A 44 1.80 8.47 -9.09
N VAL A 45 1.53 9.44 -9.98
CA VAL A 45 2.31 10.69 -10.06
C VAL A 45 2.23 11.51 -8.78
N CYS A 46 1.05 11.61 -8.16
CA CYS A 46 0.86 12.38 -6.93
C CYS A 46 1.61 11.75 -5.75
N LEU A 47 1.71 10.42 -5.71
CA LEU A 47 2.46 9.70 -4.69
C LEU A 47 3.96 9.99 -4.80
N LYS A 48 4.52 10.07 -6.01
CA LYS A 48 5.92 10.47 -6.22
C LYS A 48 6.18 11.85 -5.63
N THR A 49 5.34 12.84 -5.96
CA THR A 49 5.45 14.20 -5.42
C THR A 49 5.34 14.23 -3.90
N PHE A 50 4.42 13.43 -3.33
CA PHE A 50 4.25 13.33 -1.88
C PHE A 50 5.53 12.79 -1.20
N VAL A 51 6.13 11.72 -1.73
CA VAL A 51 7.38 11.15 -1.19
C VAL A 51 8.52 12.15 -1.29
N SER A 52 8.73 12.78 -2.46
CA SER A 52 9.82 13.77 -2.65
C SER A 52 9.72 14.94 -1.67
N ASN A 53 8.50 15.40 -1.39
CA ASN A 53 8.27 16.55 -0.52
C ASN A 53 8.09 16.18 0.94
N PHE A 54 8.06 14.89 1.32
CA PHE A 54 7.68 14.47 2.67
C PHE A 54 8.58 15.07 3.75
N ASN A 55 9.89 15.03 3.55
CA ASN A 55 10.86 15.59 4.49
C ASN A 55 10.78 17.13 4.55
N LYS A 56 10.69 17.79 3.39
CA LYS A 56 10.55 19.25 3.33
C LYS A 56 9.28 19.70 4.06
N ASN A 57 8.15 19.08 3.73
CA ASN A 57 6.85 19.43 4.28
C ASN A 57 6.70 19.05 5.76
N SER A 58 7.53 18.17 6.32
CA SER A 58 7.48 17.83 7.74
C SER A 58 8.33 18.76 8.60
N ARG A 59 9.41 19.33 8.06
CA ARG A 59 10.32 20.24 8.80
C ARG A 59 9.66 21.53 9.27
N ASP A 60 8.74 22.06 8.48
CA ASP A 60 8.13 23.38 8.75
C ASP A 60 6.99 23.33 9.80
N TYR A 61 6.53 22.14 10.19
CA TYR A 61 5.46 21.98 11.16
C TYR A 61 5.97 21.33 12.46
N LYS A 62 5.82 22.04 13.58
CA LYS A 62 6.01 21.45 14.90
C LYS A 62 4.79 20.59 15.25
N ALA A 63 4.99 19.29 15.40
CA ALA A 63 3.98 18.35 15.81
C ALA A 63 4.57 17.34 16.81
N PRO A 64 3.75 16.71 17.66
CA PRO A 64 4.18 15.57 18.46
C PRO A 64 4.79 14.48 17.58
N SER A 65 5.72 13.71 18.13
CA SER A 65 6.33 12.58 17.41
C SER A 65 5.24 11.63 16.90
N PRO A 66 5.24 11.29 15.59
CA PRO A 66 4.18 10.52 14.98
C PRO A 66 4.05 9.15 15.64
N GLN A 67 2.83 8.79 16.04
CA GLN A 67 2.64 7.55 16.78
C GLN A 67 2.62 6.30 15.89
N TYR A 68 2.35 6.47 14.60
CA TYR A 68 2.16 5.36 13.65
C TYR A 68 2.89 5.65 12.32
N PRO A 69 3.24 4.60 11.55
CA PRO A 69 3.82 4.80 10.23
C PRO A 69 2.77 5.24 9.22
N VAL A 70 3.20 6.01 8.23
CA VAL A 70 2.49 6.24 6.97
C VAL A 70 3.03 5.24 5.97
N ILE A 71 2.16 4.37 5.44
CA ILE A 71 2.54 3.29 4.51
C ILE A 71 1.88 3.54 3.16
N ILE A 72 2.69 3.64 2.11
CA ILE A 72 2.23 3.65 0.72
C ILE A 72 2.31 2.23 0.18
N VAL A 73 1.20 1.72 -0.36
CA VAL A 73 1.17 0.44 -1.07
C VAL A 73 1.22 0.70 -2.57
N LEU A 74 2.15 0.04 -3.27
CA LEU A 74 2.32 0.15 -4.72
C LEU A 74 2.33 -1.23 -5.36
N ASP A 75 1.91 -1.28 -6.62
CA ASP A 75 2.15 -2.44 -7.48
C ASP A 75 3.67 -2.60 -7.68
N ASN A 76 4.12 -3.84 -7.73
CA ASN A 76 5.49 -4.22 -8.01
C ASN A 76 5.63 -4.45 -9.52
N ASP A 77 5.28 -3.46 -10.33
CA ASP A 77 5.33 -3.52 -11.80
C ASP A 77 6.41 -2.57 -12.34
N LYS A 78 6.48 -2.38 -13.66
CA LYS A 78 7.42 -1.43 -14.28
C LYS A 78 7.19 0.02 -13.85
N GLY A 79 5.97 0.37 -13.43
CA GLY A 79 5.66 1.69 -12.89
C GLY A 79 6.47 2.03 -11.63
N PHE A 80 6.92 1.01 -10.89
CA PHE A 80 7.76 1.20 -9.71
C PHE A 80 9.21 1.64 -10.02
N ASP A 81 9.73 1.44 -11.24
CA ASP A 81 11.12 1.77 -11.58
C ASP A 81 11.40 3.28 -11.42
N ASP A 82 10.44 4.11 -11.82
CA ASP A 82 10.52 5.56 -11.61
C ASP A 82 10.40 5.96 -10.13
N PHE A 83 9.66 5.17 -9.35
CA PHE A 83 9.44 5.42 -7.93
C PHE A 83 10.71 5.13 -7.10
N THR A 84 11.53 4.18 -7.55
CA THR A 84 12.83 3.84 -6.93
C THR A 84 13.76 5.05 -6.84
N LYS A 85 13.85 5.85 -7.91
CA LYS A 85 14.66 7.07 -7.94
C LYS A 85 14.20 8.09 -6.90
N VAL A 86 12.89 8.24 -6.74
CA VAL A 86 12.27 9.13 -5.77
C VAL A 86 12.56 8.68 -4.34
N ILE A 87 12.45 7.38 -4.07
CA ILE A 87 12.79 6.81 -2.76
C ILE A 87 14.25 7.11 -2.43
N ASN A 88 15.19 6.79 -3.33
CA ASN A 88 16.61 7.01 -3.09
C ASN A 88 16.94 8.48 -2.79
N ALA A 89 16.41 9.41 -3.62
CA ALA A 89 16.59 10.84 -3.40
C ALA A 89 16.05 11.31 -2.03
N ALA A 90 14.94 10.72 -1.56
CA ALA A 90 14.35 11.04 -0.26
C ALA A 90 15.15 10.47 0.93
N LYS A 91 15.80 9.31 0.77
CA LYS A 91 16.55 8.61 1.83
C LYS A 91 17.90 9.26 2.12
N THR A 92 18.69 9.48 1.07
CA THR A 92 20.15 9.61 1.18
C THR A 92 20.69 10.90 0.55
N GLY A 93 19.80 11.80 0.10
CA GLY A 93 20.18 12.92 -0.76
C GLY A 93 20.72 12.45 -2.13
N PRO A 94 21.00 13.38 -3.07
CA PRO A 94 21.31 13.03 -4.46
C PRO A 94 22.61 12.24 -4.68
N ASN A 95 23.54 12.23 -3.72
CA ASN A 95 24.94 11.84 -3.94
C ASN A 95 25.40 10.57 -3.19
N GLU A 96 24.47 9.82 -2.59
CA GLU A 96 24.79 8.61 -1.82
C GLU A 96 24.49 7.32 -2.60
N LEU A 97 25.03 6.20 -2.11
CA LEU A 97 24.84 4.87 -2.68
C LEU A 97 23.35 4.51 -2.75
N GLN A 98 22.82 4.52 -3.97
CA GLN A 98 21.43 4.21 -4.24
C GLN A 98 21.18 2.70 -4.16
N GLU A 99 20.22 2.30 -3.34
CA GLU A 99 19.70 0.93 -3.37
C GLU A 99 19.03 0.68 -4.73
N LYS A 100 19.34 -0.47 -5.32
CA LYS A 100 18.88 -0.86 -6.66
C LYS A 100 17.84 -1.96 -6.61
N ASP A 101 17.83 -2.78 -5.55
CA ASP A 101 16.84 -3.85 -5.41
C ASP A 101 15.90 -3.59 -4.22
N TYR A 102 14.76 -2.99 -4.54
CA TYR A 102 13.64 -2.83 -3.62
C TYR A 102 12.56 -3.90 -3.80
N ARG A 103 12.53 -4.61 -4.94
CA ARG A 103 11.40 -5.46 -5.34
C ARG A 103 11.21 -6.67 -4.44
N ASN A 104 12.32 -7.18 -3.90
CA ASN A 104 12.34 -8.33 -2.99
C ASN A 104 12.18 -7.94 -1.51
N LYS A 105 12.20 -6.64 -1.16
CA LYS A 105 12.13 -6.23 0.24
C LYS A 105 10.73 -6.43 0.82
N LYS A 106 10.68 -6.84 2.10
CA LYS A 106 9.43 -6.94 2.86
C LYS A 106 8.74 -5.58 2.97
N PHE A 107 9.51 -4.53 3.18
CA PHE A 107 9.07 -3.14 3.18
C PHE A 107 10.30 -2.24 2.92
N ILE A 108 10.04 -0.97 2.63
CA ILE A 108 11.05 0.04 2.39
C ILE A 108 10.80 1.17 3.38
N HIS A 109 11.68 1.34 4.37
CA HIS A 109 11.72 2.56 5.16
C HIS A 109 12.32 3.67 4.30
N VAL A 110 11.55 4.75 4.10
CA VAL A 110 11.96 5.89 3.28
C VAL A 110 12.57 6.96 4.18
N ILE A 111 11.78 7.63 5.01
CA ILE A 111 12.28 8.66 5.92
C ILE A 111 11.27 8.91 7.03
N HIS A 112 11.72 9.26 8.23
CA HIS A 112 10.86 9.49 9.39
C HIS A 112 9.90 8.30 9.60
N ASN A 113 8.59 8.55 9.61
CA ASN A 113 7.56 7.52 9.70
C ASN A 113 6.99 7.08 8.34
N LEU A 114 7.64 7.41 7.21
CA LEU A 114 7.19 7.06 5.86
C LEU A 114 7.79 5.74 5.37
N TYR A 115 6.91 4.86 4.91
CA TYR A 115 7.23 3.54 4.39
C TYR A 115 6.56 3.29 3.04
N VAL A 116 7.17 2.41 2.25
CA VAL A 116 6.59 1.85 1.03
C VAL A 116 6.54 0.32 1.15
N VAL A 117 5.42 -0.27 0.76
CA VAL A 117 5.23 -1.72 0.63
C VAL A 117 4.82 -2.03 -0.80
N LEU A 118 5.51 -2.98 -1.42
CA LEU A 118 5.18 -3.45 -2.76
C LEU A 118 4.30 -4.69 -2.67
N THR A 119 3.46 -4.89 -3.69
CA THR A 119 2.80 -6.19 -3.88
C THR A 119 3.85 -7.30 -3.98
N PRO A 120 3.57 -8.48 -3.40
CA PRO A 120 4.53 -9.57 -3.40
C PRO A 120 4.71 -10.16 -4.79
N LEU A 121 5.97 -10.32 -5.20
CA LEU A 121 6.30 -11.13 -6.36
C LEU A 121 5.90 -12.57 -6.10
N ASN A 122 5.29 -13.18 -7.11
CA ASN A 122 5.01 -14.60 -7.21
C ASN A 122 6.25 -15.32 -7.75
N GLU A 123 6.40 -16.62 -7.44
CA GLU A 123 7.60 -17.43 -7.79
C GLU A 123 7.96 -17.37 -9.28
N GLU A 124 6.98 -17.13 -10.15
CA GLU A 124 7.12 -17.09 -11.60
C GLU A 124 7.17 -15.67 -12.20
N ARG A 125 6.99 -14.60 -11.40
CA ARG A 125 6.82 -13.24 -11.94
C ARG A 125 7.90 -12.26 -11.50
N GLU A 126 8.48 -11.57 -12.48
CA GLU A 126 9.27 -10.35 -12.27
C GLU A 126 8.43 -9.17 -11.77
N TYR A 127 7.11 -9.19 -12.01
CA TYR A 127 6.18 -8.12 -11.68
C TYR A 127 4.86 -8.63 -11.08
N SER A 128 4.28 -7.87 -10.15
CA SER A 128 2.96 -8.15 -9.58
C SER A 128 2.12 -6.89 -9.43
N ASP A 129 0.80 -7.02 -9.54
CA ASP A 129 -0.18 -6.00 -9.20
C ASP A 129 -1.09 -6.50 -8.06
N ILE A 130 -1.88 -5.61 -7.47
CA ILE A 130 -2.76 -6.00 -6.37
C ILE A 130 -3.84 -7.01 -6.82
N GLU A 131 -4.24 -6.96 -8.09
CA GLU A 131 -5.26 -7.87 -8.60
C GLU A 131 -4.75 -9.31 -8.81
N SER A 132 -3.44 -9.49 -9.02
CA SER A 132 -2.80 -10.81 -9.06
C SER A 132 -2.83 -11.56 -7.73
N LEU A 133 -3.23 -10.91 -6.64
CA LEU A 133 -3.42 -11.54 -5.32
C LEU A 133 -4.76 -12.28 -5.21
N PHE A 134 -5.66 -12.10 -6.18
CA PHE A 134 -6.88 -12.89 -6.30
C PHE A 134 -6.64 -14.17 -7.10
N ASP A 135 -7.27 -15.27 -6.67
CA ASP A 135 -7.25 -16.52 -7.42
C ASP A 135 -8.05 -16.43 -8.73
N ASP A 136 -7.77 -17.37 -9.63
CA ASP A 136 -8.41 -17.43 -10.95
C ASP A 136 -9.92 -17.57 -10.84
N ASN A 137 -10.39 -18.34 -9.87
CA ASN A 137 -11.82 -18.49 -9.58
C ASN A 137 -12.48 -17.14 -9.33
N THR A 138 -11.85 -16.25 -8.57
CA THR A 138 -12.35 -14.90 -8.31
C THR A 138 -12.23 -13.99 -9.54
N ARG A 139 -11.08 -14.00 -10.23
CA ARG A 139 -10.84 -13.12 -11.39
C ARG A 139 -11.76 -13.45 -12.57
N LEU A 140 -12.09 -14.72 -12.74
CA LEU A 140 -12.91 -15.23 -13.84
C LEU A 140 -14.42 -15.14 -13.59
N ILE A 141 -14.86 -14.67 -12.41
CA ILE A 141 -16.29 -14.42 -12.14
C ILE A 141 -16.82 -13.41 -13.16
N LYS A 142 -17.91 -13.77 -13.82
CA LYS A 142 -18.51 -12.94 -14.85
C LYS A 142 -19.44 -11.88 -14.26
N HIS A 143 -19.36 -10.67 -14.80
CA HIS A 143 -20.34 -9.61 -14.64
C HIS A 143 -20.66 -9.03 -16.01
N ASN A 144 -21.94 -9.01 -16.38
CA ASN A 144 -22.42 -8.61 -17.72
C ASN A 144 -21.69 -9.34 -18.87
N GLY A 145 -21.45 -10.65 -18.70
CA GLY A 145 -20.77 -11.49 -19.69
C GLY A 145 -19.25 -11.31 -19.77
N ARG A 146 -18.67 -10.37 -19.00
CA ARG A 146 -17.24 -10.04 -18.98
C ARG A 146 -16.56 -10.55 -17.71
N CYS A 147 -15.27 -10.87 -17.74
CA CYS A 147 -14.48 -11.23 -16.56
C CYS A 147 -13.31 -10.26 -16.36
N PHE A 148 -12.63 -10.33 -15.22
CA PHE A 148 -11.46 -9.49 -14.97
C PHE A 148 -10.19 -10.14 -15.53
N ASN A 149 -9.45 -9.39 -16.33
CA ASN A 149 -8.22 -9.83 -16.96
C ASN A 149 -7.05 -8.91 -16.56
N THR A 150 -5.90 -9.50 -16.25
CA THR A 150 -4.66 -8.82 -15.83
C THR A 150 -3.66 -8.64 -16.98
N VAL A 151 -3.98 -9.07 -18.21
CA VAL A 151 -3.06 -8.92 -19.36
C VAL A 151 -2.91 -7.46 -19.78
N SER A 152 -1.76 -7.13 -20.39
CA SER A 152 -1.33 -5.77 -20.71
C SER A 152 -2.21 -5.03 -21.73
N ASN A 153 -3.13 -5.72 -22.41
CA ASN A 153 -4.04 -5.14 -23.39
C ASN A 153 -5.47 -5.51 -23.05
N ARG A 154 -6.16 -4.60 -22.37
CA ARG A 154 -7.58 -4.75 -22.03
C ARG A 154 -8.44 -4.64 -23.30
N ASN A 155 -9.35 -5.57 -23.48
CA ASN A 155 -10.43 -5.48 -24.46
C ASN A 155 -11.71 -5.03 -23.76
N ASP A 156 -12.13 -3.79 -23.96
CA ASP A 156 -13.32 -3.23 -23.30
C ASP A 156 -14.61 -4.02 -23.60
N ASN A 157 -14.66 -4.80 -24.69
CA ASN A 157 -15.83 -5.63 -25.01
C ASN A 157 -15.91 -6.90 -24.17
N THR A 158 -14.77 -7.43 -23.72
CA THR A 158 -14.69 -8.72 -23.01
C THR A 158 -14.22 -8.59 -21.56
N ASP A 159 -13.58 -7.47 -21.21
CA ASP A 159 -12.85 -7.32 -19.95
C ASP A 159 -13.50 -6.30 -19.03
N LEU A 160 -13.70 -6.72 -17.78
CA LEU A 160 -14.15 -5.85 -16.70
C LEU A 160 -13.09 -4.81 -16.36
N SER A 161 -13.53 -3.58 -16.10
CA SER A 161 -12.68 -2.56 -15.50
C SER A 161 -12.34 -2.92 -14.06
N LYS A 162 -11.22 -2.40 -13.53
CA LYS A 162 -10.85 -2.54 -12.11
C LYS A 162 -11.96 -2.07 -11.17
N ILE A 163 -12.63 -0.97 -11.52
CA ILE A 163 -13.76 -0.41 -10.75
C ILE A 163 -14.93 -1.40 -10.72
N ASN A 164 -15.30 -1.97 -11.87
CA ASN A 164 -16.42 -2.91 -11.93
C ASN A 164 -16.09 -4.22 -11.22
N PHE A 165 -14.86 -4.71 -11.33
CA PHE A 165 -14.39 -5.87 -10.57
C PHE A 165 -14.50 -5.62 -9.07
N ALA A 166 -13.98 -4.51 -8.57
CA ALA A 166 -14.05 -4.15 -7.15
C ALA A 166 -15.50 -4.01 -6.64
N ASN A 167 -16.35 -3.28 -7.36
CA ASN A 167 -17.69 -2.94 -6.88
C ASN A 167 -18.72 -4.04 -7.10
N HIS A 168 -18.63 -4.79 -8.20
CA HIS A 168 -19.65 -5.76 -8.58
C HIS A 168 -19.28 -7.21 -8.29
N ILE A 169 -17.98 -7.53 -8.20
CA ILE A 169 -17.51 -8.86 -7.79
C ILE A 169 -17.05 -8.80 -6.33
N ILE A 170 -15.97 -8.08 -6.04
CA ILE A 170 -15.31 -8.13 -4.72
C ILE A 170 -16.24 -7.67 -3.60
N HIS A 171 -16.84 -6.49 -3.72
CA HIS A 171 -17.68 -5.94 -2.66
C HIS A 171 -18.95 -6.76 -2.40
N LYS A 172 -19.59 -7.25 -3.48
CA LYS A 172 -20.84 -8.01 -3.39
C LYS A 172 -20.65 -9.44 -2.88
N GLN A 173 -19.49 -10.04 -3.14
CA GLN A 173 -19.21 -11.44 -2.82
C GLN A 173 -18.08 -11.59 -1.79
N LYS A 174 -17.82 -10.56 -0.98
CA LYS A 174 -16.72 -10.52 -0.01
C LYS A 174 -16.69 -11.67 1.00
N THR A 175 -17.82 -12.34 1.25
CA THR A 175 -17.92 -13.47 2.19
C THR A 175 -17.57 -14.81 1.54
N SER A 176 -17.63 -14.93 0.21
CA SER A 176 -17.30 -16.15 -0.53
C SER A 176 -15.95 -16.08 -1.25
N ILE A 177 -15.39 -14.89 -1.41
CA ILE A 177 -14.10 -14.70 -2.07
C ILE A 177 -12.95 -15.15 -1.19
N ASN A 178 -12.00 -15.84 -1.80
CA ASN A 178 -10.76 -16.26 -1.18
C ASN A 178 -9.72 -15.12 -1.19
N PHE A 179 -9.36 -14.62 -0.02
CA PHE A 179 -8.35 -13.56 0.16
C PHE A 179 -6.97 -14.09 0.60
N ASN A 180 -6.71 -15.39 0.51
CA ASN A 180 -5.44 -15.96 1.01
C ASN A 180 -4.20 -15.35 0.34
N GLY A 181 -4.26 -14.97 -0.94
CA GLY A 181 -3.15 -14.30 -1.64
C GLY A 181 -2.75 -12.96 -1.02
N PHE A 182 -3.64 -12.29 -0.29
CA PHE A 182 -3.36 -11.02 0.39
C PHE A 182 -2.53 -11.18 1.66
N LYS A 183 -2.41 -12.39 2.22
CA LYS A 183 -1.68 -12.62 3.48
C LYS A 183 -0.23 -12.16 3.39
N CYS A 184 0.43 -12.36 2.25
CA CYS A 184 1.81 -11.91 2.07
C CYS A 184 1.91 -10.38 2.09
N LEU A 185 1.01 -9.67 1.42
CA LEU A 185 0.94 -8.20 1.46
C LEU A 185 0.65 -7.68 2.89
N LEU A 186 -0.30 -8.29 3.59
CA LEU A 186 -0.63 -7.91 4.98
C LEU A 186 0.54 -8.17 5.94
N ASN A 187 1.30 -9.25 5.74
CA ASN A 187 2.52 -9.53 6.50
C ASN A 187 3.61 -8.47 6.26
N ARG A 188 3.75 -7.99 5.01
CA ARG A 188 4.66 -6.89 4.66
C ARG A 188 4.28 -5.59 5.38
N ILE A 189 2.99 -5.24 5.38
CA ILE A 189 2.44 -4.08 6.10
C ILE A 189 2.69 -4.21 7.61
N ARG A 190 2.41 -5.39 8.19
CA ARG A 190 2.72 -5.69 9.59
C ARG A 190 4.20 -5.50 9.90
N GLY A 191 5.09 -5.92 9.00
CA GLY A 191 6.54 -5.74 9.14
C GLY A 191 6.92 -4.26 9.23
N ALA A 192 6.37 -3.40 8.38
CA ALA A 192 6.60 -1.96 8.44
C ALA A 192 6.11 -1.33 9.76
N ILE A 193 4.95 -1.78 10.27
CA ILE A 193 4.42 -1.34 11.56
C ILE A 193 5.34 -1.74 12.72
N GLY A 194 5.80 -3.00 12.72
CA GLY A 194 6.73 -3.51 13.74
C GLY A 194 8.05 -2.75 13.75
N HIS A 195 8.68 -2.61 12.57
CA HIS A 195 9.93 -1.86 12.43
C HIS A 195 9.80 -0.41 12.92
N TYR A 196 8.68 0.27 12.62
CA TYR A 196 8.48 1.63 13.11
C TYR A 196 8.33 1.70 14.63
N ALA A 197 7.68 0.72 15.25
CA ALA A 197 7.54 0.67 16.71
C ALA A 197 8.90 0.57 17.41
N GLU A 198 9.83 -0.22 16.87
CA GLU A 198 11.22 -0.35 17.33
C GLU A 198 12.01 0.94 17.08
N TYR A 199 11.99 1.45 15.85
CA TYR A 199 12.67 2.69 15.45
C TYR A 199 12.36 3.88 16.38
N ARG A 200 11.09 4.05 16.77
CA ARG A 200 10.69 5.12 17.70
C ARG A 200 11.29 4.95 19.10
N GLN A 201 11.39 3.72 19.61
CA GLN A 201 11.90 3.49 20.96
C GLN A 201 13.37 3.88 21.07
N GLU A 202 14.17 3.60 20.05
CA GLU A 202 15.58 3.97 19.96
C GLU A 202 15.75 5.49 19.95
N HIS A 203 14.99 6.19 19.10
CA HIS A 203 15.09 7.65 18.95
C HIS A 203 14.44 8.45 20.09
N THR A 204 13.66 7.80 20.96
CA THR A 204 13.18 8.42 22.22
C THR A 204 14.24 8.32 23.32
N ARG A 205 15.17 7.35 23.25
CA ARG A 205 16.22 7.14 24.26
C ARG A 205 17.44 8.04 24.07
N GLU A 206 17.72 8.48 22.85
CA GLU A 206 18.87 9.35 22.53
C GLU A 206 18.60 10.86 22.75
N GLY A 207 17.33 11.23 22.98
CA GLY A 207 16.91 12.63 23.20
C GLY A 207 16.56 12.97 24.65
N GLY A 208 16.94 12.13 25.61
CA GLY A 208 16.70 12.29 27.05
C GLY A 208 17.93 12.69 27.83
#